data_AF-A0A831LRC1-F1
#
_entry.id   AF-A0A831LRC1-F1
#
_cell.length_a   1.000
_cell.length_b   1.000
_cell.length_c   1.000
_cell.angle_alpha   90.00
_cell.angle_beta   90.00
_cell.angle_gamma   90.00
#
_symmetry.space_group_name_H-M   'P 1'
#
loop_
_entity.id
_entity.type
_entity.pdbx_description
1 polymer ?
#
loop_
_entity_poly.entity_id
_entity_poly.type
_entity_poly.pdbx_seq_one_letter_code
_entity_poly.pdbx_strand_id
1 'polypeptide(L)'
;GEQYLEHSLPWDQVPSAKFSTWPASPPVQKLEARSLARAAENEALTEIAREAERVRERMADTTYPLHIDQARERHQQMQNERENRPFHGMAAVRDEEAPEDRDLSEEERKTLWAEKTAEDPYVLEAVSVLQDFRRIEEITDDLTEKATTAATP
;
A
#
# COMPACT_ATOMS: atom_id res chain seq x y z
N GLY A 1 -8.17 -12.85 -1.14
CA GLY A 1 -8.45 -12.81 0.31
C GLY A 1 -9.46 -13.88 0.67
N GLU A 2 -9.58 -14.21 1.96
CA GLU A 2 -10.36 -15.34 2.48
C GLU A 2 -11.82 -15.39 1.97
N GLN A 3 -12.43 -14.22 1.71
CA GLN A 3 -13.77 -14.12 1.13
C GLN A 3 -13.96 -14.85 -0.22
N TYR A 4 -12.87 -15.15 -0.94
CA TYR A 4 -12.92 -15.82 -2.26
C TYR A 4 -12.57 -17.31 -2.20
N LEU A 5 -12.32 -17.87 -1.01
CA LEU A 5 -12.09 -19.31 -0.85
C LEU A 5 -13.42 -20.08 -0.93
N GLU A 6 -13.37 -21.31 -1.45
CA GLU A 6 -14.54 -22.17 -1.51
C GLU A 6 -14.98 -22.55 -0.09
N HIS A 7 -16.27 -22.39 0.20
CA HIS A 7 -16.89 -22.66 1.52
C HIS A 7 -16.37 -21.81 2.69
N SER A 8 -15.92 -20.58 2.44
CA SER A 8 -15.65 -19.62 3.52
C SER A 8 -16.89 -19.39 4.39
N LEU A 9 -16.70 -19.46 5.71
CA LEU A 9 -17.75 -19.15 6.67
C LEU A 9 -18.16 -17.67 6.52
N PRO A 10 -19.46 -17.35 6.70
CA PRO A 10 -19.89 -15.96 6.71
C PRO A 10 -19.28 -15.24 7.90
N TRP A 11 -19.03 -13.95 7.72
CA TRP A 11 -18.66 -13.08 8.83
C TRP A 11 -19.81 -13.00 9.84
N ASP A 12 -19.50 -13.16 11.12
CA ASP A 12 -20.45 -13.05 12.23
C ASP A 12 -19.86 -12.18 13.36
N GLN A 13 -20.73 -11.57 14.15
CA GLN A 13 -20.36 -10.66 15.22
C GLN A 13 -20.91 -11.12 16.57
N VAL A 14 -20.01 -11.33 17.53
CA VAL A 14 -20.37 -11.57 18.92
C VAL A 14 -20.44 -10.26 19.73
N PRO A 15 -21.13 -10.25 20.89
CA PRO A 15 -21.15 -9.09 21.77
C PRO A 15 -19.74 -8.64 22.19
N SER A 16 -19.53 -7.32 22.23
CA SER A 16 -18.22 -6.75 22.58
C SER A 16 -17.82 -7.09 24.02
N ALA A 17 -16.54 -7.46 24.19
CA ALA A 17 -15.94 -7.58 25.51
C ALA A 17 -15.84 -6.21 26.20
N LYS A 18 -15.72 -6.19 27.53
CA LYS A 18 -15.41 -4.97 28.28
C LYS A 18 -13.93 -4.63 28.09
N PHE A 19 -13.64 -3.46 27.54
CA PHE A 19 -12.27 -2.95 27.38
C PHE A 19 -12.24 -1.45 27.71
N SER A 20 -11.06 -0.94 28.05
CA SER A 20 -10.79 0.48 28.15
C SER A 20 -10.07 0.95 26.89
N THR A 21 -10.54 2.04 26.29
CA THR A 21 -9.90 2.66 25.13
C THR A 21 -8.59 3.32 25.51
N TRP A 22 -7.60 3.26 24.62
CA TRP A 22 -6.41 4.09 24.75
C TRP A 22 -6.78 5.58 24.57
N PRO A 23 -6.39 6.47 25.48
CA PRO A 23 -6.86 7.86 25.47
C PRO A 23 -6.25 8.71 24.33
N ALA A 24 -5.04 8.37 23.86
CA ALA A 24 -4.39 9.08 22.76
C ALA A 24 -4.75 8.43 21.42
N SER A 25 -5.97 8.69 20.95
CA SER A 25 -6.37 8.28 19.60
C SER A 25 -5.78 9.24 18.57
N PRO A 26 -5.12 8.73 17.50
CA PRO A 26 -4.59 9.59 16.46
C PRO A 26 -5.74 10.33 15.75
N PRO A 27 -5.52 11.58 15.30
CA PRO A 27 -6.51 12.34 14.56
C PRO A 27 -6.61 11.83 13.11
N VAL A 28 -7.21 10.64 12.94
CA VAL A 28 -7.23 9.87 11.68
C VAL A 28 -7.68 10.71 10.49
N GLN A 29 -8.75 11.50 10.63
CA GLN A 29 -9.29 12.30 9.52
C GLN A 29 -8.31 13.38 9.04
N LYS A 30 -7.52 13.97 9.94
CA LYS A 30 -6.50 14.96 9.58
C LYS A 30 -5.32 14.30 8.87
N LEU A 31 -4.92 13.11 9.33
CA LEU A 31 -3.85 12.32 8.73
C LEU A 31 -4.25 11.84 7.33
N GLU A 32 -5.48 11.36 7.18
CA GLU A 32 -6.05 10.91 5.91
C GLU A 32 -6.07 12.06 4.88
N ALA A 33 -6.58 13.24 5.26
CA ALA A 33 -6.62 14.38 4.35
C ALA A 33 -5.23 14.81 3.86
N ARG A 34 -4.22 14.77 4.74
CA ARG A 34 -2.82 15.09 4.38
C ARG A 34 -2.19 14.02 3.50
N SER A 35 -2.46 12.74 3.80
CA SER A 35 -1.98 11.62 3.01
C SER A 35 -2.56 11.63 1.60
N LEU A 36 -3.87 11.87 1.47
CA LEU A 36 -4.55 12.00 0.17
C LEU A 36 -3.97 13.14 -0.67
N ALA A 37 -3.66 14.28 -0.05
CA ALA A 37 -3.04 15.41 -0.76
C ALA A 37 -1.65 15.04 -1.31
N ARG A 38 -0.80 14.38 -0.51
CA ARG A 38 0.52 13.93 -0.97
C ARG A 38 0.44 12.83 -2.03
N ALA A 39 -0.46 11.87 -1.84
CA ALA A 39 -0.63 10.77 -2.77
C ALA A 39 -1.07 11.26 -4.16
N ALA A 40 -1.88 12.33 -4.23
CA ALA A 40 -2.29 12.96 -5.48
C ALA A 40 -1.14 13.65 -6.22
N GLU A 41 -0.12 14.12 -5.52
CA GLU A 41 1.07 14.77 -6.10
C GLU A 41 2.18 13.76 -6.43
N ASN A 42 2.12 12.54 -5.88
CA ASN A 42 3.12 11.51 -6.07
C ASN A 42 2.89 10.73 -7.39
N GLU A 43 3.82 10.87 -8.33
CA GLU A 43 3.75 10.23 -9.65
C GLU A 43 3.77 8.69 -9.56
N ALA A 44 4.58 8.12 -8.67
CA ALA A 44 4.69 6.66 -8.52
C ALA A 44 3.38 6.05 -8.01
N LEU A 45 2.76 6.66 -6.99
CA LEU A 45 1.44 6.22 -6.49
C LEU A 45 0.34 6.42 -7.54
N THR A 46 0.43 7.49 -8.33
CA THR A 46 -0.50 7.74 -9.45
C THR A 46 -0.36 6.66 -10.53
N GLU A 47 0.86 6.24 -10.85
CA GLU A 47 1.08 5.15 -11.81
C GLU A 47 0.54 3.81 -11.28
N ILE A 48 0.79 3.49 -10.01
CA ILE A 48 0.25 2.30 -9.36
C ILE A 48 -1.28 2.29 -9.41
N ALA A 49 -1.94 3.42 -9.12
CA ALA A 49 -3.39 3.53 -9.20
C ALA A 49 -3.93 3.29 -10.62
N ARG A 50 -3.25 3.83 -11.65
CA ARG A 50 -3.62 3.60 -13.06
C ARG A 50 -3.45 2.12 -13.44
N GLU A 51 -2.39 1.48 -12.96
CA GLU A 51 -2.17 0.06 -13.26
C GLU A 51 -3.19 -0.83 -12.55
N ALA A 52 -3.55 -0.53 -11.30
CA ALA A 52 -4.59 -1.24 -10.57
C ALA A 52 -5.94 -1.18 -11.31
N GLU A 53 -6.29 -0.03 -11.90
CA GLU A 53 -7.50 0.13 -12.70
C GLU A 53 -7.47 -0.73 -13.99
N ARG A 54 -6.34 -0.73 -14.72
CA ARG A 54 -6.18 -1.61 -15.89
C ARG A 54 -6.30 -3.08 -15.54
N VAL A 55 -5.70 -3.51 -14.43
CA VAL A 55 -5.80 -4.89 -13.96
C VAL A 55 -7.24 -5.24 -13.62
N ARG A 56 -7.98 -4.33 -12.99
CA ARG A 56 -9.39 -4.50 -12.70
C ARG A 56 -10.21 -4.70 -13.98
N GLU A 57 -9.98 -3.88 -15.01
CA GLU A 57 -10.62 -4.03 -16.32
C GLU A 57 -10.27 -5.39 -16.96
N ARG A 58 -9.00 -5.81 -16.92
CA ARG A 58 -8.57 -7.11 -17.44
C ARG A 58 -9.18 -8.28 -16.67
N MET A 59 -9.27 -8.20 -15.35
CA MET A 59 -9.89 -9.23 -14.52
C MET A 59 -11.38 -9.39 -14.83
N ALA A 60 -12.06 -8.31 -15.26
CA ALA A 60 -13.45 -8.38 -15.67
C ALA A 60 -13.63 -9.05 -17.05
N ASP A 61 -12.61 -9.01 -17.92
CA ASP A 61 -12.63 -9.72 -19.20
C ASP A 61 -12.21 -11.19 -19.03
N THR A 62 -13.22 -12.06 -18.86
CA THR A 62 -13.06 -13.51 -18.74
C THR A 62 -13.03 -14.23 -20.08
N THR A 63 -13.09 -13.50 -21.20
CA THR A 63 -13.19 -14.10 -22.54
C THR A 63 -11.84 -14.18 -23.24
N TYR A 64 -11.66 -15.22 -24.04
CA TYR A 64 -10.47 -15.39 -24.87
C TYR A 64 -10.87 -15.72 -26.30
N PRO A 65 -10.31 -15.04 -27.33
CA PRO A 65 -10.67 -15.29 -28.71
C PRO A 65 -10.17 -16.67 -29.16
N LEU A 66 -11.04 -17.41 -29.87
CA LEU A 66 -10.70 -18.71 -30.46
C LEU A 66 -10.05 -18.59 -31.84
N HIS A 67 -10.19 -17.43 -32.50
CA HIS A 67 -9.56 -17.18 -33.79
C HIS A 67 -8.05 -17.01 -33.60
N ILE A 68 -7.25 -17.81 -34.29
CA ILE A 68 -5.80 -17.89 -34.05
C ILE A 68 -5.08 -16.54 -34.21
N ASP A 69 -5.49 -15.72 -35.18
CA ASP A 69 -4.87 -14.41 -35.39
C ASP A 69 -5.19 -13.42 -34.26
N GLN A 70 -6.43 -13.44 -33.76
CA GLN A 70 -6.86 -12.61 -32.63
C GLN A 70 -6.22 -13.08 -31.32
N ALA A 71 -6.06 -14.40 -31.16
CA ALA A 71 -5.34 -14.98 -30.02
C ALA A 71 -3.86 -14.59 -30.00
N ARG A 72 -3.21 -14.56 -31.17
CA ARG A 72 -1.81 -14.11 -31.30
C ARG A 72 -1.67 -12.63 -31.00
N GLU A 73 -2.56 -11.79 -31.51
CA GLU A 73 -2.57 -10.36 -31.24
C GLU A 73 -2.76 -10.07 -29.75
N ARG A 74 -3.76 -10.69 -29.11
CA ARG A 74 -3.99 -10.57 -27.66
C ARG A 74 -2.78 -11.02 -26.84
N HIS A 75 -2.11 -12.08 -27.26
CA HIS A 75 -0.90 -12.56 -26.60
C HIS A 75 0.27 -11.56 -26.74
N GLN A 76 0.47 -10.97 -27.91
CA GLN A 76 1.50 -9.95 -28.12
C GLN A 76 1.21 -8.68 -27.31
N GLN A 77 -0.04 -8.24 -27.24
CA GLN A 77 -0.45 -7.11 -26.40
C GLN A 77 -0.12 -7.37 -24.93
N MET A 78 -0.45 -8.56 -24.41
CA MET A 78 -0.10 -8.95 -23.04
C MET A 78 1.41 -9.00 -22.78
N GLN A 79 2.21 -9.48 -23.74
CA GLN A 79 3.67 -9.50 -23.60
C GLN A 79 4.25 -8.08 -23.60
N ASN A 80 3.83 -7.24 -24.55
CA ASN A 80 4.27 -5.85 -24.62
C ASN A 80 3.89 -5.06 -23.37
N GLU A 81 2.70 -5.29 -22.80
CA GLU A 81 2.30 -4.66 -21.54
C GLU A 81 3.20 -5.08 -20.37
N ARG A 82 3.59 -6.36 -20.30
CA ARG A 82 4.49 -6.89 -19.27
C ARG A 82 5.92 -6.35 -19.40
N GLU A 83 6.43 -6.23 -20.62
CA GLU A 83 7.79 -5.75 -20.87
C GLU A 83 7.93 -4.24 -20.67
N ASN A 84 6.92 -3.45 -21.06
CA ASN A 84 6.98 -1.99 -21.01
C ASN A 84 6.57 -1.40 -19.65
N ARG A 85 5.96 -2.19 -18.76
CA ARG A 85 5.54 -1.75 -17.42
C ARG A 85 5.79 -2.86 -16.41
N PRO A 86 7.02 -3.00 -15.88
CA PRO A 86 7.24 -3.84 -14.73
C PRO A 86 6.30 -3.35 -13.62
N PHE A 87 5.39 -4.24 -13.22
CA PHE A 87 4.32 -3.94 -12.29
C PHE A 87 4.93 -3.54 -10.94
N HIS A 88 4.83 -2.26 -10.58
CA HIS A 88 5.29 -1.76 -9.28
C HIS A 88 4.49 -2.48 -8.18
N GLY A 89 5.15 -3.39 -7.44
CA GLY A 89 4.54 -4.15 -6.33
C GLY A 89 4.25 -5.62 -6.62
N MET A 90 4.46 -6.09 -7.85
CA MET A 90 4.68 -7.51 -8.14
C MET A 90 6.14 -7.60 -8.53
N ALA A 91 7.02 -7.68 -7.52
CA ALA A 91 8.00 -8.75 -7.62
C ALA A 91 7.20 -9.94 -8.12
N ALA A 92 7.50 -10.42 -9.33
CA ALA A 92 6.79 -11.54 -9.89
C ALA A 92 6.52 -12.51 -8.75
N VAL A 93 5.30 -13.04 -8.64
CA VAL A 93 5.13 -14.31 -7.93
C VAL A 93 5.85 -15.38 -8.77
N ARG A 94 7.15 -15.18 -9.05
CA ARG A 94 8.18 -16.16 -8.80
C ARG A 94 8.05 -16.47 -7.32
N ASP A 95 7.16 -17.44 -7.09
CA ASP A 95 7.48 -18.50 -6.16
C ASP A 95 8.99 -18.75 -6.27
N GLU A 96 9.70 -18.60 -5.15
CA GLU A 96 11.15 -18.61 -5.02
C GLU A 96 11.87 -17.26 -5.22
N GLU A 97 12.65 -16.90 -4.19
CA GLU A 97 13.76 -15.93 -4.22
C GLU A 97 14.34 -15.79 -5.63
N ALA A 98 14.47 -14.54 -6.11
CA ALA A 98 15.13 -14.31 -7.39
C ALA A 98 16.44 -15.12 -7.39
N PRO A 99 16.83 -15.79 -8.49
CA PRO A 99 18.03 -16.63 -8.51
C PRO A 99 19.31 -15.86 -8.09
N GLU A 100 19.26 -14.53 -8.17
CA GLU A 100 20.30 -13.59 -7.72
C GLU A 100 20.37 -13.41 -6.19
N ASP A 101 19.26 -13.66 -5.46
CA ASP A 101 19.18 -13.50 -4.00
C ASP A 101 19.66 -14.75 -3.22
N ARG A 102 19.78 -15.91 -3.89
CA ARG A 102 20.14 -17.20 -3.27
C ARG A 102 21.61 -17.33 -2.88
N ASP A 103 22.48 -16.59 -3.56
CA ASP A 103 23.93 -16.62 -3.34
C ASP A 103 24.44 -15.48 -2.44
N LEU A 104 23.54 -14.60 -1.96
CA LEU A 104 23.89 -13.47 -1.10
C LEU A 104 24.10 -13.92 0.35
N SER A 105 25.09 -13.33 1.01
CA SER A 105 25.23 -13.43 2.46
C SER A 105 24.04 -12.77 3.17
N GLU A 106 23.80 -13.13 4.45
CA GLU A 106 22.73 -12.52 5.25
C GLU A 106 22.86 -10.99 5.34
N GLU A 107 24.09 -10.48 5.35
CA GLU A 107 24.38 -9.04 5.40
C GLU A 107 24.01 -8.36 4.09
N GLU A 108 24.39 -8.94 2.94
CA GLU A 108 24.06 -8.42 1.60
C GLU A 108 22.54 -8.45 1.34
N ARG A 109 21.87 -9.52 1.79
CA ARG A 109 20.41 -9.63 1.69
C ARG A 109 19.71 -8.55 2.51
N LYS A 110 20.23 -8.25 3.70
CA LYS A 110 19.70 -7.18 4.56
C LYS A 110 19.92 -5.80 3.94
N THR A 111 21.07 -5.54 3.34
CA THR A 111 21.33 -4.27 2.66
C THR A 111 20.44 -4.09 1.45
N LEU A 112 20.28 -5.13 0.62
CA LEU A 112 19.42 -5.09 -0.55
C LEU A 112 17.94 -4.89 -0.16
N TRP A 113 17.49 -5.57 0.90
CA TRP A 113 16.16 -5.36 1.44
C TRP A 113 15.97 -3.91 1.93
N ALA A 114 16.94 -3.36 2.65
CA ALA A 114 16.87 -1.98 3.14
C ALA A 114 16.81 -0.96 2.00
N GLU A 115 17.59 -1.16 0.93
CA GLU A 115 17.57 -0.32 -0.27
C GLU A 115 16.21 -0.38 -0.98
N LYS A 116 15.72 -1.59 -1.28
CA LYS A 116 14.40 -1.78 -1.90
C LYS A 116 13.27 -1.19 -1.06
N THR A 117 13.35 -1.33 0.27
CA THR A 117 12.33 -0.80 1.19
C THR A 117 12.38 0.74 1.26
N ALA A 118 13.56 1.34 1.09
CA ALA A 118 13.71 2.80 1.07
C ALA A 118 13.14 3.43 -0.21
N GLU A 119 13.09 2.68 -1.31
CA GLU A 119 12.52 3.12 -2.58
C GLU A 119 11.00 2.87 -2.70
N ASP A 120 10.43 2.05 -1.82
CA ASP A 120 9.01 1.68 -1.88
C ASP A 120 8.09 2.91 -1.60
N PRO A 121 7.25 3.33 -2.57
CA PRO A 121 6.32 4.44 -2.40
C PRO A 121 5.37 4.29 -1.21
N TYR A 122 4.96 3.07 -0.88
CA TYR A 122 4.07 2.81 0.27
C TYR A 122 4.78 3.02 1.60
N VAL A 123 6.05 2.60 1.69
CA VAL A 123 6.86 2.80 2.90
C VAL A 123 7.14 4.28 3.11
N LEU A 124 7.48 5.01 2.04
CA LEU A 124 7.71 6.45 2.10
C LEU A 124 6.47 7.23 2.55
N GLU A 125 5.28 6.87 2.04
CA GLU A 125 4.03 7.51 2.50
C GLU A 125 3.69 7.12 3.93
N ALA A 126 3.91 5.87 4.34
CA ALA A 126 3.70 5.44 5.73
C ALA A 126 4.58 6.22 6.72
N VAL A 127 5.86 6.44 6.38
CA VAL A 127 6.77 7.29 7.16
C VAL A 127 6.25 8.72 7.22
N SER A 128 5.74 9.26 6.11
CA SER A 128 5.17 10.61 6.06
C SER A 128 3.93 10.75 6.95
N VAL A 129 3.06 9.74 7.00
CA VAL A 129 1.91 9.69 7.92
C VAL A 129 2.35 9.67 9.39
N LEU A 130 3.40 8.91 9.73
CA LEU A 130 3.94 8.88 11.10
C LEU A 130 4.56 10.23 11.51
N GLN A 131 5.26 10.90 10.59
CA GLN A 131 5.81 12.23 10.84
C GLN A 131 4.69 13.27 11.06
N ASP A 132 3.61 13.19 10.29
CA ASP A 132 2.45 14.05 10.48
C ASP A 132 1.77 13.80 11.83
N PHE A 133 1.68 12.54 12.25
CA PHE A 133 1.13 12.18 13.55
C PHE A 133 1.93 12.83 14.67
N ARG A 134 3.26 12.67 14.67
CA ARG A 134 4.15 13.29 15.66
C ARG A 134 4.02 14.82 15.69
N ARG A 135 3.97 15.45 14.51
CA ARG A 135 3.81 16.92 14.41
C ARG A 135 2.47 17.40 14.97
N ILE A 136 1.40 16.63 14.80
CA ILE A 136 0.09 16.99 15.37
C ILE A 136 0.09 16.84 16.89
N GLU A 137 0.73 15.80 17.43
CA GLU A 137 0.92 15.65 18.88
C GLU A 137 1.69 16.86 19.46
N GLU A 138 2.85 17.20 18.89
CA GLU A 138 3.67 18.34 19.32
C GLU A 138 2.89 19.69 19.31
N ILE A 139 2.04 19.92 18.30
CA ILE A 139 1.20 21.12 18.22
C ILE A 139 0.07 21.10 19.27
N THR A 140 -0.47 19.92 19.55
CA THR A 140 -1.57 19.79 20.53
C THR A 140 -1.05 20.02 21.94
N ASP A 141 0.15 19.52 22.25
CA ASP A 141 0.81 19.74 23.54
C ASP A 141 1.12 21.24 23.77
N ASP A 142 1.72 21.95 22.80
CA ASP A 142 2.02 23.39 22.89
C ASP A 142 0.76 24.26 23.08
N LEU A 143 -0.36 23.88 22.46
CA LEU A 143 -1.64 24.58 22.63
C LEU A 143 -2.26 24.34 24.03
N THR A 144 -2.09 23.15 24.61
CA THR A 144 -2.58 22.86 25.97
C THR A 144 -1.76 23.53 27.06
N GLU A 145 -0.45 23.65 26.87
CA GLU A 145 0.43 24.40 27.79
C GLU A 145 0.08 25.90 27.80
N LYS A 146 -0.05 26.52 26.62
CA LYS A 146 -0.43 27.94 26.49
C LYS A 146 -1.82 28.25 27.06
N ALA A 147 -2.79 27.36 26.86
CA ALA A 147 -4.13 27.51 27.43
C ALA A 147 -4.13 27.42 28.97
N THR A 148 -3.27 26.59 29.56
CA THR A 148 -3.12 26.45 31.01
C THR A 148 -2.44 27.67 31.63
N THR A 149 -1.42 28.23 30.97
CA THR A 149 -0.75 29.46 31.43
C THR A 149 -1.66 30.69 31.32
N ALA A 150 -2.54 30.77 30.32
CA ALA A 150 -3.48 31.87 30.16
C ALA A 150 -4.68 31.83 31.15
N ALA A 151 -4.95 30.67 31.75
CA ALA A 151 -6.07 30.46 32.68
C ALA A 151 -5.71 30.62 34.17
N THR A 152 -4.46 30.93 34.50
CA THR A 152 -4.00 31.18 35.88
C THR A 152 -3.66 32.68 36.05
N PRO A 153 -4.53 33.48 36.69
CA PRO A 153 -4.18 34.83 37.15
C PRO A 153 -3.31 34.83 38.41
#